data_AF-A0A813FLC1-F1
#
_entry.id   AF-A0A813FLC1-F1
#
_cell.length_a   1.000
_cell.length_b   1.000
_cell.length_c   1.000
_cell.angle_alpha   90.00
_cell.angle_beta   90.00
_cell.angle_gamma   90.00
#
_symmetry.space_group_name_H-M   'P 1'
#
loop_
_entity.id
_entity.type
_entity.pdbx_description
1 polymer ?
#
loop_
_entity_poly.entity_id
_entity_poly.type
_entity_poly.pdbx_seq_one_letter_code
_entity_poly.pdbx_strand_id
1 'polypeptide(L)'
;RLPPSSGGALSEAVAAVLQPVLASWRLDPRPATRCLAGLARARASAVAVAVLRALPELRVEVNVIHFNTAISACEKAGQWEAALSLLSGPL
;
A
#
# COMPACT_ATOMS: atom_id res chain seq x y z
N ARG A 1 -19.74 -21.55 -3.44
CA ARG A 1 -18.45 -20.98 -3.88
C ARG A 1 -18.35 -19.60 -3.25
N LEU A 2 -17.46 -19.39 -2.27
CA LEU A 2 -17.20 -18.05 -1.78
C LEU A 2 -16.64 -17.19 -2.93
N PRO A 3 -16.97 -15.90 -3.02
CA PRO A 3 -16.30 -15.01 -3.98
C PRO A 3 -14.78 -15.06 -3.73
N PRO A 4 -13.94 -14.93 -4.78
CA PRO A 4 -12.52 -14.74 -4.56
C PRO A 4 -12.36 -13.55 -3.62
N SER A 5 -11.62 -13.76 -2.52
CA SER A 5 -11.31 -12.74 -1.54
C SER A 5 -10.96 -11.44 -2.27
N SER A 6 -11.71 -10.37 -2.01
CA SER A 6 -11.62 -9.09 -2.74
C SER A 6 -10.21 -8.49 -2.77
N GLY A 7 -9.31 -8.97 -1.91
CA GLY A 7 -7.88 -8.63 -1.90
C GLY A 7 -7.11 -9.11 -3.13
N GLY A 8 -7.42 -10.30 -3.68
CA GLY A 8 -6.66 -10.87 -4.80
C GLY A 8 -6.74 -10.06 -6.09
N ALA A 9 -7.92 -9.51 -6.41
CA ALA A 9 -8.08 -8.68 -7.61
C ALA A 9 -7.31 -7.34 -7.50
N LEU A 10 -7.22 -6.78 -6.29
CA LEU A 10 -6.50 -5.53 -6.05
C LEU A 10 -4.98 -5.75 -6.12
N SER A 11 -4.48 -6.82 -5.50
CA SER A 11 -3.05 -7.14 -5.54
C SER A 11 -2.58 -7.52 -6.94
N GLU A 12 -3.40 -8.20 -7.75
CA GLU A 12 -3.10 -8.44 -9.17
C GLU A 12 -3.01 -7.14 -9.98
N ALA A 13 -3.95 -6.21 -9.80
CA ALA A 13 -3.89 -4.92 -10.47
C ALA A 13 -2.65 -4.11 -10.06
N VAL A 14 -2.34 -4.06 -8.77
CA VAL A 14 -1.13 -3.39 -8.25
C VAL A 14 0.13 -4.10 -8.76
N ALA A 15 0.16 -5.43 -8.81
CA ALA A 15 1.27 -6.21 -9.35
C ALA A 15 1.53 -5.87 -10.81
N ALA A 16 0.49 -5.78 -11.63
CA ALA A 16 0.61 -5.46 -13.05
C ALA A 16 1.26 -4.07 -13.27
N VAL A 17 0.82 -3.07 -12.49
CA VAL A 17 1.37 -1.70 -12.57
C VAL A 17 2.82 -1.65 -12.06
N LEU A 18 3.11 -2.37 -10.97
CA LEU A 18 4.43 -2.33 -10.32
C LEU A 18 5.41 -3.38 -10.84
N GLN A 19 5.02 -4.28 -11.73
CA GLN A 19 5.84 -5.36 -12.28
C GLN A 19 7.29 -4.93 -12.62
N PRO A 20 7.54 -3.80 -13.34
CA PRO A 20 8.91 -3.42 -13.71
C PRO A 20 9.79 -3.08 -12.50
N VAL A 21 9.20 -2.66 -11.37
CA VAL A 21 9.93 -2.22 -10.17
C VAL A 21 9.81 -3.19 -9.00
N LEU A 22 8.90 -4.17 -9.07
CA LEU A 22 8.57 -5.06 -7.96
C LEU A 22 9.77 -5.90 -7.49
N ALA A 23 10.61 -6.37 -8.41
CA ALA A 23 11.82 -7.10 -8.08
C ALA A 23 12.76 -6.28 -7.18
N SER A 24 12.93 -4.99 -7.47
CA SER A 24 13.76 -4.09 -6.66
C SER A 24 13.18 -3.86 -5.26
N TRP A 25 11.85 -3.83 -5.13
CA TRP A 25 11.18 -3.58 -3.84
C TRP A 25 11.28 -4.77 -2.89
N ARG A 26 11.38 -5.99 -3.44
CA ARG A 26 11.60 -7.21 -2.65
C ARG A 26 13.00 -7.29 -2.05
N LEU A 27 13.97 -6.62 -2.67
CA LEU A 27 15.37 -6.60 -2.23
C LEU A 27 15.67 -5.42 -1.31
N ASP A 28 14.99 -4.29 -1.50
CA ASP A 28 15.13 -3.08 -0.69
C ASP A 28 13.74 -2.42 -0.51
N PRO A 29 13.28 -2.16 0.71
CA PRO A 29 12.00 -1.49 0.96
C PRO A 29 12.00 0.02 0.64
N ARG A 30 13.17 0.65 0.49
CA ARG A 30 13.27 2.12 0.29
C ARG A 30 12.52 2.65 -0.93
N PRO A 31 12.58 2.02 -2.12
CA PRO A 31 11.79 2.42 -3.28
C PRO A 31 10.27 2.39 -3.02
N ALA A 32 9.76 1.40 -2.27
CA ALA A 32 8.36 1.31 -1.90
C ALA A 32 7.95 2.47 -0.98
N THR A 33 8.78 2.80 0.01
CA THR A 33 8.60 3.98 0.86
C THR A 33 8.55 5.28 0.04
N ARG A 34 9.45 5.45 -0.93
CA ARG A 34 9.46 6.63 -1.81
C ARG A 34 8.18 6.73 -2.63
N CYS A 35 7.68 5.61 -3.15
CA CYS A 35 6.40 5.56 -3.86
C CYS A 35 5.25 6.01 -2.96
N LEU A 36 5.09 5.42 -1.78
CA LEU A 36 4.07 5.79 -0.80
C LEU A 36 4.18 7.27 -0.40
N ALA A 37 5.39 7.80 -0.23
CA ALA A 37 5.61 9.20 0.10
C ALA A 37 5.26 10.13 -1.06
N GLY A 38 5.43 9.68 -2.31
CA GLY A 38 4.95 10.38 -3.51
C GLY A 38 3.43 10.49 -3.52
N LEU A 39 2.74 9.37 -3.25
CA LEU A 39 1.28 9.31 -3.15
C LEU A 39 0.75 10.21 -2.02
N ALA A 40 1.45 10.28 -0.89
CA ALA A 40 1.12 11.19 0.21
C ALA A 40 1.18 12.67 -0.20
N ARG A 41 2.21 13.07 -0.96
CA ARG A 41 2.34 14.43 -1.48
C ARG A 41 1.27 14.75 -2.53
N ALA A 42 0.88 13.76 -3.33
CA ALA A 42 -0.18 13.87 -4.33
C ALA A 42 -1.61 13.78 -3.73
N ARG A 43 -1.74 13.63 -2.40
CA ARG A 43 -3.03 13.40 -1.70
C ARG A 43 -3.81 12.18 -2.24
N ALA A 44 -3.10 11.21 -2.82
CA ALA A 44 -3.65 9.97 -3.37
C ALA A 44 -3.76 8.88 -2.29
N SER A 45 -4.50 9.15 -1.21
CA SER A 45 -4.59 8.26 -0.04
C SER A 45 -5.17 6.89 -0.37
N ALA A 46 -6.21 6.80 -1.21
CA ALA A 46 -6.80 5.53 -1.62
C ALA A 46 -5.78 4.62 -2.33
N VAL A 47 -4.95 5.19 -3.21
CA VAL A 47 -3.89 4.45 -3.91
C VAL A 47 -2.78 4.05 -2.93
N ALA A 48 -2.41 4.94 -2.00
CA ALA A 48 -1.40 4.62 -0.97
C ALA A 48 -1.83 3.44 -0.10
N VAL A 49 -3.10 3.42 0.34
CA VAL A 49 -3.70 2.33 1.10
C VAL A 49 -3.74 1.03 0.29
N ALA A 50 -4.14 1.11 -0.98
CA ALA A 50 -4.20 -0.05 -1.85
C ALA A 50 -2.82 -0.69 -2.09
N VAL A 51 -1.80 0.14 -2.38
CA VAL A 51 -0.42 -0.33 -2.54
C VAL A 51 0.06 -0.97 -1.25
N LEU A 52 -0.11 -0.30 -0.10
CA LEU A 52 0.33 -0.81 1.20
C LEU A 52 -0.28 -2.18 1.52
N ARG A 53 -1.59 -2.36 1.26
CA ARG A 53 -2.29 -3.64 1.48
C ARG A 53 -1.84 -4.74 0.53
N ALA A 54 -1.42 -4.38 -0.69
CA ALA A 54 -0.93 -5.35 -1.66
C ALA A 54 0.52 -5.80 -1.39
N LEU A 55 1.35 -4.99 -0.72
CA LEU A 55 2.77 -5.32 -0.50
C LEU A 55 3.02 -6.73 0.10
N PRO A 56 2.31 -7.17 1.16
CA PRO A 56 2.48 -8.51 1.72
C PRO A 56 2.13 -9.62 0.71
N GLU A 57 1.03 -9.45 -0.03
CA GLU A 57 0.59 -10.40 -1.07
C GLU A 57 1.62 -10.50 -2.21
N LEU A 58 2.35 -9.43 -2.46
CA LEU A 58 3.43 -9.37 -3.47
C LEU A 58 4.81 -9.80 -2.95
N ARG A 59 4.88 -10.29 -1.71
CA ARG A 59 6.11 -10.68 -1.00
C ARG A 59 7.10 -9.53 -0.83
N VAL A 60 6.58 -8.31 -0.67
CA VAL A 60 7.38 -7.15 -0.27
C VAL A 60 7.22 -6.95 1.22
N GLU A 61 8.33 -6.87 1.94
CA GLU A 61 8.31 -6.66 3.38
C GLU A 61 7.71 -5.29 3.73
N VAL A 62 6.65 -5.30 4.53
CA VAL A 62 6.05 -4.08 5.06
C VAL A 62 6.66 -3.77 6.41
N ASN A 63 6.99 -2.49 6.65
CA ASN A 63 7.53 -2.02 7.91
C ASN A 63 6.73 -0.81 8.42
N VAL A 64 7.05 -0.37 9.63
CA VAL A 64 6.38 0.77 10.29
C VAL A 64 6.46 2.07 9.47
N ILE A 65 7.51 2.25 8.67
CA ILE A 65 7.69 3.45 7.83
C ILE A 65 6.62 3.48 6.73
N HIS A 66 6.31 2.34 6.11
CA HIS A 66 5.25 2.24 5.10
C HIS A 66 3.88 2.60 5.68
N PHE A 67 3.55 2.09 6.87
CA PHE A 67 2.31 2.43 7.57
C PHE A 67 2.22 3.92 7.91
N ASN A 68 3.25 4.47 8.57
CA ASN A 68 3.29 5.88 8.92
C ASN A 68 3.14 6.79 7.69
N THR A 69 3.76 6.39 6.57
CA THR A 69 3.67 7.13 5.31
C THR A 69 2.24 7.11 4.74
N ALA A 70 1.58 5.95 4.75
CA ALA A 70 0.20 5.83 4.28
C ALA A 70 -0.79 6.56 5.19
N ILE A 71 -0.59 6.51 6.51
CA ILE A 71 -1.39 7.28 7.48
C ILE A 71 -1.24 8.78 7.24
N SER A 72 -0.02 9.29 7.01
CA SER A 72 0.18 10.70 6.65
C SER A 72 -0.44 11.06 5.29
N ALA A 73 -0.50 10.13 4.34
CA ALA A 73 -1.23 10.33 3.09
C ALA A 73 -2.74 10.51 3.33
N CYS A 74 -3.31 9.67 4.19
CA CYS A 74 -4.70 9.75 4.62
C CYS A 74 -5.00 11.07 5.33
N GLU A 75 -4.16 11.48 6.29
CA GLU A 75 -4.25 12.76 6.99
C GLU A 75 -4.28 13.94 6.00
N LYS A 76 -3.32 14.01 5.08
CA LYS A 76 -3.21 15.09 4.07
C LYS A 76 -4.37 15.14 3.08
N ALA A 77 -5.03 14.00 2.87
CA ALA A 77 -6.22 13.88 2.04
C ALA A 77 -7.54 14.09 2.81
N GLY A 78 -7.49 14.28 4.13
CA GLY A 78 -8.68 14.39 4.99
C GLY A 78 -9.45 13.07 5.19
N GLN A 79 -8.79 11.92 4.96
CA GLN A 79 -9.38 10.57 4.94
C GLN A 79 -9.00 9.80 6.22
N TRP A 80 -9.40 10.30 7.38
CA TRP A 80 -8.99 9.75 8.68
C TRP A 80 -9.57 8.35 8.94
N GLU A 81 -10.74 8.03 8.39
CA GLU A 81 -11.38 6.71 8.46
C GLU A 81 -10.51 5.65 7.77
N ALA A 82 -9.91 6.00 6.63
CA ALA A 82 -8.97 5.12 5.94
C ALA A 82 -7.69 4.89 6.76
N ALA A 83 -7.20 5.92 7.47
CA ALA A 83 -6.07 5.78 8.38
C ALA A 83 -6.37 4.83 9.55
N LEU A 84 -7.57 4.94 10.15
CA LEU A 84 -8.01 4.02 11.21
C LEU A 84 -8.18 2.58 10.69
N SER A 85 -8.64 2.43 9.44
CA SER A 85 -8.75 1.11 8.79
C SER A 85 -7.38 0.45 8.55
N LEU A 86 -6.31 1.22 8.41
CA LEU A 86 -4.94 0.68 8.34
C LEU A 86 -4.45 0.15 9.69
N LEU A 87 -4.87 0.76 10.79
CA LEU A 87 -4.46 0.37 12.15
C LEU A 87 -5.29 -0.78 12.72
N SER A 88 -6.44 -1.07 12.13
CA SER A 88 -7.38 -2.10 12.58
C SER A 88 -7.34 -3.39 11.75
N GLY A 89 -6.50 -3.47 10.71
CA GLY A 89 -6.35 -4.67 9.87
C GLY A 89 -5.47 -5.75 10.52
N PRO A 90 -5.71 -7.05 10.23
CA PRO A 90 -4.85 -8.12 10.70
C PRO A 90 -3.47 -8.07 10.01
N LEU A 91 -2.42 -8.28 10.80
CA LEU A 91 -1.02 -8.40 10.38
C LEU A 91 -0.76 -9.70 9.60
#